data_AF-A0A1T3CHF2-F1
#
_entry.id   AF-A0A1T3CHF2-F1
#
_cell.length_a   1.000
_cell.length_b   1.000
_cell.length_c   1.000
_cell.angle_alpha   90.00
_cell.angle_beta   90.00
_cell.angle_gamma   90.00
#
_symmetry.space_group_name_H-M   'P 1'
#
loop_
_entity.id
_entity.type
_entity.pdbx_description
1 polymer ?
#
loop_
_entity_poly.entity_id
_entity_poly.type
_entity_poly.pdbx_seq_one_letter_code
_entity_poly.pdbx_strand_id
1 'polypeptide(L)'
;MTAEAKIPASLEEETAIRRLDERTFAANLSPSFCIGAVPNGGYVASVFLRVAKEYLAHKNLTDTITAHWEFLNRTISGPAVLVVEEVKPGRSISVLHITLYQGNLLFQAPWISTGSQSGTPKSERVVAAYLTNRSIAAENGISLPTGWSLQPRLSPPADFDKMLANKDPEWGALDLVIQRRVTAVQQLRFFYNRAAFVKSGTDSSFDLWMCTSNGEPLKATSLGFVVDCTAAFIPELHRPRSKDDPPVAGGEFTRKTALWYPTLAMNLEVKKALPAEGERWLFVRTSAKQIYNGRFDVEVIVFDRAGDLVALSHHVAMLVNSEKNTAKRAPLAGITYKM
;
A
#
# COMPACT_ATOMS: atom_id res chain seq x y z
N MET A 1 -8.78 23.77 9.72
CA MET A 1 -8.92 23.63 8.26
C MET A 1 -8.53 22.20 7.91
N THR A 2 -9.47 21.39 7.43
CA THR A 2 -9.13 20.05 6.90
C THR A 2 -8.25 20.25 5.68
N ALA A 3 -7.04 19.70 5.69
CA ALA A 3 -6.15 19.78 4.53
C ALA A 3 -6.87 19.22 3.29
N GLU A 4 -6.76 19.93 2.16
CA GLU A 4 -7.28 19.45 0.88
C GLU A 4 -6.32 18.42 0.28
N ALA A 5 -6.86 17.48 -0.50
CA ALA A 5 -6.05 16.48 -1.20
C ALA A 5 -5.22 17.16 -2.31
N LYS A 6 -3.93 16.84 -2.35
CA LYS A 6 -2.99 17.29 -3.39
C LYS A 6 -2.71 16.14 -4.35
N ILE A 7 -2.74 16.43 -5.65
CA ILE A 7 -2.51 15.43 -6.70
C ILE A 7 -1.69 16.08 -7.83
N PRO A 8 -0.44 15.64 -8.08
CA PRO A 8 0.26 14.61 -7.33
C PRO A 8 0.85 15.17 -6.01
N ALA A 9 0.87 14.35 -4.96
CA ALA A 9 1.53 14.60 -3.68
C ALA A 9 2.79 13.72 -3.55
N SER A 10 3.74 14.15 -2.74
CA SER A 10 4.95 13.37 -2.44
C SER A 10 4.66 12.25 -1.45
N LEU A 11 4.90 11.00 -1.84
CA LEU A 11 4.77 9.88 -0.91
C LEU A 11 5.84 9.99 0.20
N GLU A 12 7.04 10.47 -0.13
CA GLU A 12 8.12 10.66 0.84
C GLU A 12 7.73 11.67 1.92
N GLU A 13 7.22 12.84 1.53
CA GLU A 13 6.78 13.89 2.46
C GLU A 13 5.53 13.46 3.24
N GLU A 14 4.55 12.87 2.57
CA GLU A 14 3.26 12.53 3.19
C GLU A 14 3.37 11.27 4.06
N THR A 15 4.45 10.50 3.98
CA THR A 15 4.77 9.44 4.94
C THR A 15 5.73 9.89 6.05
N ALA A 16 6.08 11.18 6.12
CA ALA A 16 6.97 11.69 7.15
C ALA A 16 6.54 11.27 8.57
N ILE A 17 7.55 11.03 9.41
CA ILE A 17 7.37 10.65 10.81
C ILE A 17 8.22 11.55 11.70
N ARG A 18 7.77 11.74 12.93
CA ARG A 18 8.52 12.45 13.97
C ARG A 18 8.67 11.56 15.18
N ARG A 19 9.90 11.29 15.61
CA ARG A 19 10.15 10.57 16.86
C ARG A 19 9.63 11.39 18.04
N LEU A 20 8.82 10.79 18.89
CA LEU A 20 8.26 11.41 20.09
C LEU A 20 9.07 11.05 21.34
N ASP A 21 9.45 9.78 21.45
CA ASP A 21 10.38 9.24 22.45
C ASP A 21 11.12 8.01 21.91
N GLU A 22 11.71 7.20 22.78
CA GLU A 22 12.48 6.00 22.40
C GLU A 22 11.66 5.04 21.52
N ARG A 23 10.37 4.88 21.79
CA ARG A 23 9.52 3.82 21.22
C ARG A 23 8.26 4.35 20.53
N THR A 24 8.03 5.65 20.50
CA THR A 24 6.84 6.22 19.90
C THR A 24 7.15 7.25 18.81
N PHE A 25 6.31 7.27 17.79
CA PHE A 25 6.44 8.11 16.60
C PHE A 25 5.10 8.73 16.25
N ALA A 26 5.10 10.01 15.89
CA ALA A 26 3.95 10.69 15.30
C ALA A 26 4.00 10.61 13.78
N ALA A 27 2.83 10.49 13.17
CA ALA A 27 2.60 10.68 11.75
C ALA A 27 1.31 11.48 11.53
N ASN A 28 1.13 12.03 10.33
CA ASN A 28 -0.10 12.71 9.93
C ASN A 28 -0.58 12.16 8.59
N LEU A 29 -1.62 11.33 8.61
CA LEU A 29 -2.11 10.60 7.43
C LEU A 29 -2.81 11.55 6.45
N SER A 30 -2.30 11.61 5.24
CA SER A 30 -2.73 12.57 4.23
C SER A 30 -4.05 12.19 3.54
N PRO A 31 -4.96 13.15 3.30
CA PRO A 31 -6.13 12.93 2.44
C PRO A 31 -5.76 12.67 0.97
N SER A 32 -4.55 13.06 0.55
CA SER A 32 -4.02 12.81 -0.80
C SER A 32 -3.87 11.32 -1.12
N PHE A 33 -3.74 10.49 -0.09
CA PHE A 33 -3.56 9.04 -0.20
C PHE A 33 -4.80 8.26 0.25
N CYS A 34 -6.00 8.85 0.14
CA CYS A 34 -7.24 8.18 0.50
C CYS A 34 -7.89 7.36 -0.64
N ILE A 35 -8.55 6.27 -0.23
CA ILE A 35 -9.58 5.56 -0.99
C ILE A 35 -10.94 6.03 -0.46
N GLY A 36 -11.55 7.01 -1.11
CA GLY A 36 -12.73 7.68 -0.57
C GLY A 36 -12.37 8.49 0.67
N ALA A 37 -12.94 8.14 1.83
CA ALA A 37 -12.67 8.81 3.11
C ALA A 37 -11.53 8.18 3.94
N VAL A 38 -11.00 7.04 3.50
CA VAL A 38 -10.08 6.20 4.30
C VAL A 38 -8.70 6.20 3.66
N PRO A 39 -7.61 6.53 4.38
CA PRO A 39 -6.24 6.37 3.88
C PRO A 39 -6.00 4.96 3.32
N ASN A 40 -5.36 4.85 2.16
CA ASN A 40 -5.00 3.57 1.55
C ASN A 40 -4.14 2.73 2.53
N GLY A 41 -4.41 1.43 2.58
CA GLY A 41 -3.75 0.51 3.52
C GLY A 41 -2.24 0.43 3.30
N GLY A 42 -1.81 0.37 2.03
CA GLY A 42 -0.40 0.41 1.63
C GLY A 42 0.32 1.72 1.93
N TYR A 43 -0.35 2.86 1.80
CA TYR A 43 0.20 4.15 2.24
C TYR A 43 0.44 4.15 3.75
N VAL A 44 -0.51 3.64 4.53
CA VAL A 44 -0.34 3.46 5.98
C VAL A 44 0.80 2.47 6.26
N ALA A 45 0.87 1.34 5.56
CA ALA A 45 1.96 0.38 5.68
C ALA A 45 3.33 0.99 5.36
N SER A 46 3.41 1.93 4.43
CA SER A 46 4.64 2.68 4.11
C SER A 46 5.12 3.52 5.30
N VAL A 47 4.22 4.07 6.10
CA VAL A 47 4.55 4.75 7.37
C VAL A 47 5.16 3.77 8.38
N PHE A 48 4.65 2.53 8.47
CA PHE A 48 5.23 1.49 9.33
C PHE A 48 6.66 1.13 8.89
N LEU A 49 6.90 0.98 7.58
CA LEU A 49 8.24 0.72 7.04
C LEU A 49 9.22 1.84 7.40
N ARG A 50 8.79 3.11 7.37
CA ARG A 50 9.61 4.24 7.82
C ARG A 50 9.90 4.20 9.32
N VAL A 51 8.89 3.90 10.14
CA VAL A 51 9.09 3.78 11.59
C VAL A 51 10.09 2.67 11.91
N ALA A 52 9.98 1.51 11.27
CA ALA A 52 10.92 0.40 11.47
C ALA A 52 12.35 0.79 11.06
N LYS A 53 12.51 1.41 9.87
CA LYS A 53 13.80 1.91 9.38
C LYS A 53 14.44 2.90 10.36
N GLU A 54 13.68 3.89 10.81
CA GLU A 54 14.13 4.93 11.73
C GLU A 54 14.43 4.37 13.12
N TYR A 55 13.59 3.48 13.66
CA TYR A 55 13.82 2.84 14.96
C TYR A 55 15.12 2.02 14.97
N LEU A 56 15.41 1.28 13.90
CA LEU A 56 16.57 0.37 13.81
C LEU A 56 17.82 0.98 13.15
N ALA A 57 17.79 2.26 12.78
CA ALA A 57 18.93 2.95 12.16
C ALA A 57 20.23 2.82 12.99
N HIS A 58 20.12 2.92 14.32
CA HIS A 58 21.25 2.79 15.24
C HIS A 58 21.92 1.39 15.24
N LYS A 59 21.22 0.35 14.78
CA LYS A 59 21.76 -1.02 14.62
C LYS A 59 22.17 -1.33 13.18
N ASN A 60 22.00 -0.39 12.25
CA ASN A 60 22.12 -0.64 10.81
C ASN A 60 21.24 -1.81 10.32
N LEU A 61 20.05 -1.99 10.91
CA LEU A 61 19.06 -3.01 10.51
C LEU A 61 17.85 -2.33 9.85
N THR A 62 18.12 -1.51 8.83
CA THR A 62 17.14 -0.59 8.23
C THR A 62 16.19 -1.23 7.23
N ASP A 63 16.52 -2.43 6.73
CA ASP A 63 15.80 -3.07 5.64
C ASP A 63 14.77 -4.04 6.19
N THR A 64 13.49 -3.79 5.93
CA THR A 64 12.43 -4.74 6.23
C THR A 64 12.44 -5.85 5.18
N ILE A 65 12.68 -7.09 5.61
CA ILE A 65 12.67 -8.27 4.73
C ILE A 65 11.32 -8.99 4.73
N THR A 66 10.58 -8.89 5.83
CA THR A 66 9.18 -9.30 5.85
C THR A 66 8.36 -8.42 6.78
N ALA A 67 7.11 -8.16 6.41
CA ALA A 67 6.15 -7.46 7.24
C ALA A 67 4.76 -8.09 7.12
N HIS A 68 3.98 -8.01 8.19
CA HIS A 68 2.60 -8.50 8.25
C HIS A 68 1.76 -7.45 8.96
N TRP A 69 0.73 -6.91 8.30
CA TRP A 69 -0.20 -5.92 8.84
C TRP A 69 -1.59 -6.52 9.01
N GLU A 70 -2.18 -6.28 10.18
CA GLU A 70 -3.57 -6.54 10.50
C GLU A 70 -4.32 -5.20 10.57
N PHE A 71 -5.32 -5.02 9.71
CA PHE A 71 -6.13 -3.81 9.63
C PHE A 71 -7.36 -3.96 10.53
N LEU A 72 -7.18 -3.62 11.81
CA LEU A 72 -8.16 -3.83 12.88
C LEU A 72 -9.36 -2.87 12.77
N ASN A 73 -9.14 -1.67 12.24
CA ASN A 73 -10.19 -0.73 11.89
C ASN A 73 -9.75 0.19 10.75
N ARG A 74 -10.69 0.93 10.16
CA ARG A 74 -10.40 1.99 9.19
C ARG A 74 -9.48 3.03 9.83
N THR A 75 -8.46 3.46 9.10
CA THR A 75 -7.74 4.67 9.45
C THR A 75 -8.56 5.91 9.08
N ILE A 76 -8.20 7.06 9.64
CA ILE A 76 -8.72 8.37 9.24
C ILE A 76 -7.57 9.27 8.81
N SER A 77 -7.82 10.20 7.88
CA SER A 77 -6.86 11.26 7.60
C SER A 77 -6.60 12.07 8.87
N GLY A 78 -5.35 12.45 9.06
CA GLY A 78 -4.89 13.23 10.19
C GLY A 78 -3.97 12.46 11.14
N PRO A 79 -3.86 12.95 12.38
CA PRO A 79 -2.89 12.51 13.36
C PRO A 79 -2.93 11.01 13.68
N ALA A 80 -1.75 10.43 13.83
CA ALA A 80 -1.55 9.06 14.27
C ALA A 80 -0.31 8.96 15.17
N VAL A 81 -0.34 8.02 16.12
CA VAL A 81 0.83 7.65 16.94
C VAL A 81 1.13 6.17 16.71
N LEU A 82 2.37 5.86 16.34
CA LEU A 82 2.88 4.51 16.21
C LEU A 82 3.73 4.17 17.44
N VAL A 83 3.43 3.04 18.08
CA VAL A 83 4.18 2.52 19.24
C VAL A 83 4.94 1.28 18.81
N VAL A 84 6.24 1.24 19.08
CA VAL A 84 7.17 0.18 18.71
C VAL A 84 7.53 -0.67 19.93
N GLU A 85 7.44 -1.97 19.77
CA GLU A 85 7.96 -2.98 20.68
C GLU A 85 8.97 -3.83 19.90
N GLU A 86 10.23 -3.85 20.30
CA GLU A 86 11.21 -4.78 19.73
C GLU A 86 11.05 -6.15 20.39
N VAL A 87 10.13 -6.96 19.85
CA VAL A 87 9.76 -8.29 20.37
C VAL A 87 10.93 -9.26 20.35
N LYS A 88 11.76 -9.18 19.31
CA LYS A 88 12.99 -9.96 19.22
C LYS A 88 14.15 -9.03 18.88
N PRO A 89 14.92 -8.57 19.88
CA PRO A 89 16.16 -7.86 19.62
C PRO A 89 17.23 -8.82 19.12
N GLY A 90 17.95 -8.44 18.07
CA GLY A 90 19.06 -9.25 17.56
C GLY A 90 20.15 -8.41 16.91
N ARG A 91 21.32 -9.04 16.74
CA ARG A 91 22.49 -8.41 16.13
C ARG A 91 22.38 -8.31 14.61
N SER A 92 21.83 -9.34 13.97
CA SER A 92 21.69 -9.43 12.51
C SER A 92 20.26 -9.29 12.03
N ILE A 93 19.28 -9.63 12.88
CA ILE A 93 17.85 -9.58 12.58
C ILE A 93 17.12 -9.16 13.83
N SER A 94 16.25 -8.16 13.72
CA SER A 94 15.31 -7.76 14.76
C SER A 94 13.86 -7.93 14.29
N VAL A 95 12.96 -8.26 15.20
CA VAL A 95 11.51 -8.29 14.94
C VAL A 95 10.85 -7.21 15.78
N LEU A 96 10.13 -6.32 15.11
CA LEU A 96 9.34 -5.25 15.71
C LEU A 96 7.87 -5.63 15.66
N HIS A 97 7.16 -5.39 16.75
CA HIS A 97 5.71 -5.24 16.77
C HIS A 97 5.42 -3.74 16.81
N ILE A 98 4.73 -3.23 15.80
CA ILE A 98 4.36 -1.81 15.70
C ILE A 98 2.85 -1.73 15.72
N THR A 99 2.32 -0.79 16.49
CA THR A 99 0.88 -0.54 16.56
C THR A 99 0.58 0.92 16.27
N LEU A 100 -0.31 1.20 15.31
CA LEU A 100 -0.81 2.53 15.01
C LEU A 100 -2.11 2.80 15.79
N TYR A 101 -2.11 3.92 16.50
CA TYR A 101 -3.23 4.44 17.26
C TYR A 101 -3.76 5.75 16.65
N GLN A 102 -5.09 5.91 16.67
CA GLN A 102 -5.77 7.14 16.31
C GLN A 102 -6.88 7.47 17.31
N GLY A 103 -7.22 8.75 17.38
CA GLY A 103 -8.24 9.27 18.28
C GLY A 103 -7.84 9.28 19.75
N ASN A 104 -8.32 10.29 20.46
CA ASN A 104 -8.05 10.46 21.90
C ASN A 104 -6.55 10.38 22.22
N LEU A 105 -5.71 10.84 21.30
CA LEU A 105 -4.25 10.90 21.48
C LEU A 105 -3.94 11.95 22.55
N LEU A 106 -2.76 11.88 23.16
CA LEU A 106 -2.30 12.81 24.20
C LEU A 106 -1.19 13.72 23.66
N PHE A 107 -1.17 14.98 24.11
CA PHE A 107 -0.17 15.97 23.67
C PHE A 107 1.24 15.71 24.23
N GLN A 108 1.34 14.82 25.19
CA GLN A 108 2.56 14.45 25.91
C GLN A 108 2.54 12.95 26.20
N ALA A 109 3.69 12.41 26.60
CA ALA A 109 3.80 11.03 27.04
C ALA A 109 2.69 10.66 28.04
N PRO A 110 2.02 9.49 27.90
CA PRO A 110 2.39 8.37 27.02
C PRO A 110 1.88 8.47 25.56
N TRP A 111 1.44 9.64 25.09
CA TRP A 111 0.97 9.94 23.72
C TRP A 111 -0.31 9.23 23.27
N ILE A 112 -0.65 8.11 23.91
CA ILE A 112 -1.88 7.36 23.76
C ILE A 112 -2.61 7.29 25.11
N SER A 113 -3.94 7.41 25.08
CA SER A 113 -4.78 7.20 26.26
C SER A 113 -5.11 5.72 26.42
N THR A 114 -4.87 5.16 27.61
CA THR A 114 -5.27 3.78 27.94
C THR A 114 -6.69 3.70 28.51
N GLY A 115 -7.34 4.85 28.77
CA GLY A 115 -8.67 4.92 29.40
C GLY A 115 -8.69 4.52 30.87
N SER A 116 -7.52 4.47 31.55
CA SER A 116 -7.41 4.09 32.96
C SER A 116 -7.90 5.17 33.92
N GLN A 117 -7.97 6.43 33.48
CA GLN A 117 -8.53 7.54 34.26
C GLN A 117 -10.02 7.69 33.96
N SER A 118 -10.84 7.78 35.01
CA SER A 118 -12.30 7.95 34.90
C SER A 118 -12.67 9.09 33.94
N GLY A 119 -13.48 8.78 32.93
CA GLY A 119 -13.95 9.76 31.95
C GLY A 119 -13.00 10.04 30.78
N THR A 120 -11.80 9.44 30.73
CA THR A 120 -10.88 9.60 29.59
C THR A 120 -11.15 8.54 28.51
N PRO A 121 -11.52 8.93 27.28
CA PRO A 121 -11.67 7.96 26.20
C PRO A 121 -10.33 7.33 25.82
N LYS A 122 -10.34 6.03 25.49
CA LYS A 122 -9.14 5.29 25.09
C LYS A 122 -8.72 5.66 23.66
N SER A 123 -7.41 5.70 23.39
CA SER A 123 -6.92 5.76 22.01
C SER A 123 -7.20 4.47 21.28
N GLU A 124 -7.66 4.59 20.04
CA GLU A 124 -8.09 3.45 19.28
C GLU A 124 -6.92 2.80 18.54
N ARG A 125 -6.77 1.49 18.71
CA ARG A 125 -5.85 0.69 17.93
C ARG A 125 -6.47 0.40 16.56
N VAL A 126 -5.84 0.86 15.48
CA VAL A 126 -6.42 0.74 14.14
C VAL A 126 -5.64 -0.19 13.21
N VAL A 127 -4.31 -0.27 13.35
CA VAL A 127 -3.46 -1.21 12.60
C VAL A 127 -2.38 -1.75 13.53
N ALA A 128 -2.11 -3.05 13.47
CA ALA A 128 -1.00 -3.69 14.16
C ALA A 128 -0.15 -4.47 13.16
N ALA A 129 1.16 -4.52 13.36
CA ALA A 129 2.04 -5.18 12.42
C ALA A 129 3.27 -5.79 13.08
N TYR A 130 3.76 -6.87 12.49
CA TYR A 130 5.08 -7.42 12.77
C TYR A 130 6.01 -7.18 11.59
N LEU A 131 7.18 -6.59 11.84
CA LEU A 131 8.19 -6.30 10.83
C LEU A 131 9.51 -6.95 11.24
N THR A 132 10.07 -7.77 10.34
CA THR A 132 11.40 -8.36 10.51
C THR A 132 12.38 -7.58 9.67
N ASN A 133 13.40 -7.05 10.34
CA ASN A 133 14.34 -6.11 9.77
C ASN A 133 15.78 -6.60 9.93
N ARG A 134 16.61 -6.29 8.93
CA ARG A 134 18.05 -6.56 8.91
C ARG A 134 18.77 -5.60 7.97
N SER A 135 20.05 -5.84 7.72
CA SER A 135 20.75 -5.27 6.55
C SER A 135 20.77 -6.31 5.44
N ILE A 136 20.12 -5.99 4.30
CA ILE A 136 20.17 -6.83 3.08
C ILE A 136 21.58 -6.80 2.50
N ALA A 137 22.25 -5.64 2.52
CA ALA A 137 23.62 -5.51 2.01
C ALA A 137 24.65 -6.36 2.78
N ALA A 138 24.37 -6.72 4.03
CA ALA A 138 25.22 -7.60 4.84
C ALA A 138 24.88 -9.09 4.72
N GLU A 139 23.91 -9.46 3.88
CA GLU A 139 23.52 -10.85 3.67
C GLU A 139 24.63 -11.66 3.01
N ASN A 140 24.95 -12.79 3.62
CA ASN A 140 25.83 -13.81 3.07
C ASN A 140 25.14 -15.16 3.27
N GLY A 141 24.94 -15.91 2.19
CA GLY A 141 24.18 -17.16 2.24
C GLY A 141 24.22 -17.89 0.90
N ILE A 142 23.59 -19.06 0.87
CA ILE A 142 23.49 -19.87 -0.34
C ILE A 142 22.42 -19.26 -1.26
N SER A 143 22.75 -19.10 -2.54
CA SER A 143 21.80 -18.72 -3.59
C SER A 143 21.67 -19.86 -4.60
N LEU A 144 20.43 -20.25 -4.91
CA LEU A 144 20.13 -21.31 -5.87
C LEU A 144 19.10 -20.79 -6.89
N PRO A 145 19.28 -21.04 -8.19
CA PRO A 145 18.26 -20.74 -9.17
C PRO A 145 17.06 -21.69 -8.96
N THR A 146 15.86 -21.14 -8.85
CA THR A 146 14.63 -21.94 -8.70
C THR A 146 14.05 -22.40 -10.04
N GLY A 147 14.49 -21.80 -11.15
CA GLY A 147 13.89 -21.99 -12.48
C GLY A 147 12.51 -21.33 -12.65
N TRP A 148 11.99 -20.66 -11.61
CA TRP A 148 10.72 -19.97 -11.68
C TRP A 148 10.83 -18.71 -12.56
N SER A 149 9.79 -18.44 -13.33
CA SER A 149 9.63 -17.21 -14.11
C SER A 149 8.16 -16.81 -14.18
N LEU A 150 7.91 -15.52 -14.38
CA LEU A 150 6.57 -15.00 -14.56
C LEU A 150 5.95 -15.51 -15.88
N GLN A 151 4.77 -16.13 -15.82
CA GLN A 151 4.09 -16.71 -16.98
C GLN A 151 2.63 -16.22 -17.09
N PRO A 152 2.16 -15.70 -18.25
CA PRO A 152 2.96 -15.42 -19.45
C PRO A 152 3.96 -14.29 -19.18
N ARG A 153 5.11 -14.32 -19.85
CA ARG A 153 6.11 -13.25 -19.79
C ARG A 153 5.74 -12.16 -20.80
N LEU A 154 5.69 -10.91 -20.34
CA LEU A 154 5.57 -9.75 -21.22
C LEU A 154 6.95 -9.11 -21.42
N SER A 155 7.20 -8.65 -22.64
CA SER A 155 8.40 -7.86 -22.94
C SER A 155 8.30 -6.49 -22.27
N PRO A 156 9.34 -6.01 -21.57
CA PRO A 156 9.35 -4.65 -21.04
C PRO A 156 9.36 -3.63 -22.19
N PRO A 157 8.89 -2.40 -21.97
CA PRO A 157 9.00 -1.32 -22.94
C PRO A 157 10.47 -1.12 -23.36
N ALA A 158 10.73 -1.02 -24.66
CA ALA A 158 12.06 -0.69 -25.16
C ALA A 158 12.47 0.74 -24.80
N ASP A 159 11.48 1.63 -24.67
CA ASP A 159 11.67 3.05 -24.38
C ASP A 159 10.56 3.54 -23.43
N PHE A 160 10.92 3.72 -22.17
CA PHE A 160 10.00 4.15 -21.12
C PHE A 160 9.49 5.58 -21.32
N ASP A 161 10.22 6.45 -22.03
CA ASP A 161 9.77 7.81 -22.33
C ASP A 161 8.69 7.78 -23.42
N LYS A 162 8.80 6.88 -24.41
CA LYS A 162 7.70 6.62 -25.35
C LYS A 162 6.47 6.06 -24.65
N MET A 163 6.63 5.13 -23.71
CA MET A 163 5.51 4.62 -22.91
C MET A 163 4.85 5.74 -22.10
N LEU A 164 5.66 6.59 -21.44
CA LEU A 164 5.19 7.74 -20.67
C LEU A 164 4.41 8.75 -21.53
N ALA A 165 4.86 8.96 -22.77
CA ALA A 165 4.21 9.80 -23.77
C ALA A 165 3.04 9.09 -24.49
N ASN A 166 2.71 7.86 -24.11
CA ASN A 166 1.68 7.01 -24.73
C ASN A 166 1.90 6.76 -26.23
N LYS A 167 3.17 6.69 -26.65
CA LYS A 167 3.64 6.42 -28.03
C LYS A 167 4.25 5.03 -28.21
N ASP A 168 4.36 4.26 -27.12
CA ASP A 168 4.82 2.87 -27.19
C ASP A 168 3.74 1.98 -27.86
N PRO A 169 4.14 1.09 -28.79
CA PRO A 169 3.20 0.25 -29.52
C PRO A 169 2.57 -0.85 -28.65
N GLU A 170 3.28 -1.35 -27.64
CA GLU A 170 2.85 -2.47 -26.81
C GLU A 170 2.23 -2.00 -25.50
N TRP A 171 2.74 -0.91 -24.93
CA TRP A 171 2.34 -0.38 -23.64
C TRP A 171 1.58 0.93 -23.77
N GLY A 172 0.51 1.08 -22.99
CA GLY A 172 -0.34 2.27 -22.99
C GLY A 172 -0.68 2.75 -21.61
N ALA A 173 -0.95 4.05 -21.47
CA ALA A 173 -1.45 4.61 -20.22
C ALA A 173 -2.82 4.00 -19.88
N LEU A 174 -2.93 3.41 -18.70
CA LEU A 174 -4.17 2.80 -18.23
C LEU A 174 -5.16 3.89 -17.81
N ASP A 175 -6.43 3.70 -18.12
CA ASP A 175 -7.49 4.65 -17.80
C ASP A 175 -8.74 3.92 -17.31
N LEU A 176 -8.80 3.73 -15.99
CA LEU A 176 -9.94 3.10 -15.30
C LEU A 176 -10.70 4.13 -14.47
N VAL A 177 -12.01 3.89 -14.26
CA VAL A 177 -12.87 4.78 -13.45
C VAL A 177 -12.29 5.02 -12.06
N ILE A 178 -11.72 3.98 -11.44
CA ILE A 178 -11.07 4.07 -10.12
C ILE A 178 -9.89 5.06 -10.12
N GLN A 179 -9.07 5.07 -11.17
CA GLN A 179 -7.93 5.99 -11.30
C GLN A 179 -8.38 7.46 -11.44
N ARG A 180 -9.60 7.72 -11.91
CA ARG A 180 -10.10 9.10 -12.04
C ARG A 180 -10.75 9.64 -10.77
N ARG A 181 -11.11 8.77 -9.83
CA ARG A 181 -11.94 9.12 -8.66
C ARG A 181 -11.23 8.94 -7.32
N VAL A 182 -10.18 8.14 -7.29
CA VAL A 182 -9.52 7.75 -6.04
C VAL A 182 -8.19 8.46 -5.92
N THR A 183 -8.08 9.34 -4.92
CA THR A 183 -6.92 10.23 -4.75
C THR A 183 -5.61 9.46 -4.57
N ALA A 184 -5.62 8.37 -3.79
CA ALA A 184 -4.43 7.52 -3.65
C ALA A 184 -3.98 6.94 -5.00
N VAL A 185 -4.91 6.42 -5.80
CA VAL A 185 -4.58 5.80 -7.08
C VAL A 185 -4.05 6.84 -8.07
N GLN A 186 -4.53 8.09 -7.98
CA GLN A 186 -4.04 9.21 -8.80
C GLN A 186 -2.58 9.62 -8.50
N GLN A 187 -2.01 9.19 -7.37
CA GLN A 187 -0.60 9.41 -7.04
C GLN A 187 0.35 8.56 -7.88
N LEU A 188 -0.18 7.57 -8.61
CA LEU A 188 0.57 6.69 -9.49
C LEU A 188 0.05 6.80 -10.93
N ARG A 189 0.95 6.55 -11.88
CA ARG A 189 0.63 6.32 -13.28
C ARG A 189 0.81 4.85 -13.57
N PHE A 190 -0.17 4.24 -14.21
CA PHE A 190 -0.15 2.82 -14.57
C PHE A 190 -0.12 2.65 -16.08
N PHE A 191 0.61 1.66 -16.55
CA PHE A 191 0.76 1.35 -17.96
C PHE A 191 0.53 -0.13 -18.18
N TYR A 192 -0.40 -0.45 -19.08
CA TYR A 192 -0.82 -1.82 -19.36
C TYR A 192 -0.31 -2.27 -20.73
N ASN A 193 -0.11 -3.57 -20.90
CA ASN A 193 0.14 -4.13 -22.21
C ASN A 193 -1.17 -4.22 -23.01
N ARG A 194 -1.22 -3.55 -24.16
CA ARG A 194 -2.42 -3.38 -24.98
C ARG A 194 -3.00 -4.72 -25.43
N ALA A 195 -2.16 -5.62 -25.93
CA ALA A 195 -2.59 -6.92 -26.41
C ALA A 195 -3.08 -7.83 -25.27
N ALA A 196 -2.40 -7.80 -24.13
CA ALA A 196 -2.81 -8.55 -22.94
C ALA A 196 -4.16 -8.05 -22.41
N PHE A 197 -4.37 -6.74 -22.30
CA PHE A 197 -5.60 -6.16 -21.76
C PHE A 197 -6.86 -6.38 -22.62
N VAL A 198 -6.69 -6.53 -23.94
CA VAL A 198 -7.78 -6.95 -24.82
C VAL A 198 -8.22 -8.38 -24.49
N LYS A 199 -7.28 -9.23 -24.09
CA LYS A 199 -7.55 -10.63 -23.70
C LYS A 199 -7.94 -10.78 -22.23
N SER A 200 -7.69 -9.77 -21.40
CA SER A 200 -7.72 -9.85 -19.93
C SER A 200 -9.11 -9.93 -19.29
N GLY A 201 -10.16 -10.30 -20.03
CA GLY A 201 -11.57 -10.17 -19.62
C GLY A 201 -11.86 -10.63 -18.20
N THR A 202 -12.02 -11.94 -18.01
CA THR A 202 -12.21 -12.58 -16.69
C THR A 202 -10.89 -13.08 -16.10
N ASP A 203 -9.77 -12.47 -16.49
CA ASP A 203 -8.45 -12.96 -16.11
C ASP A 203 -8.23 -12.75 -14.61
N SER A 204 -7.63 -13.76 -14.00
CA SER A 204 -7.26 -13.74 -12.58
C SER A 204 -6.06 -12.85 -12.28
N SER A 205 -5.50 -12.15 -13.27
CA SER A 205 -4.24 -11.41 -13.16
C SER A 205 -4.23 -10.13 -13.98
N PHE A 206 -3.46 -9.14 -13.51
CA PHE A 206 -3.24 -7.88 -14.20
C PHE A 206 -1.81 -7.38 -14.06
N ASP A 207 -1.20 -7.10 -15.22
CA ASP A 207 0.19 -6.71 -15.38
C ASP A 207 0.32 -5.23 -15.69
N LEU A 208 1.09 -4.52 -14.87
CA LEU A 208 1.24 -3.07 -14.98
C LEU A 208 2.68 -2.65 -14.72
N TRP A 209 3.19 -1.78 -15.59
CA TRP A 209 4.25 -0.86 -15.18
C TRP A 209 3.64 0.29 -14.40
N MET A 210 4.37 0.78 -13.38
CA MET A 210 3.98 1.96 -12.64
C MET A 210 5.16 2.89 -12.35
N CYS A 211 4.83 4.17 -12.21
CA CYS A 211 5.69 5.19 -11.62
C CYS A 211 4.82 6.17 -10.82
N THR A 212 5.44 7.01 -9.99
CA THR A 212 4.73 8.10 -9.33
C THR A 212 4.27 9.16 -10.33
N SER A 213 3.16 9.83 -10.01
CA SER A 213 2.61 10.91 -10.83
C SER A 213 3.42 12.22 -10.72
N ASN A 214 4.12 12.45 -9.61
CA ASN A 214 5.03 13.59 -9.42
C ASN A 214 6.45 13.34 -9.97
N GLY A 215 6.78 12.10 -10.38
CA GLY A 215 8.08 11.73 -10.91
C GLY A 215 9.14 11.39 -9.84
N GLU A 216 8.79 11.39 -8.55
CA GLU A 216 9.68 10.92 -7.50
C GLU A 216 9.96 9.40 -7.64
N PRO A 217 11.20 8.97 -7.40
CA PRO A 217 11.53 7.55 -7.39
C PRO A 217 10.90 6.83 -6.20
N LEU A 218 10.48 5.58 -6.43
CA LEU A 218 9.92 4.68 -5.41
C LEU A 218 11.08 4.10 -4.57
N LYS A 219 11.01 4.28 -3.25
CA LYS A 219 12.02 3.76 -2.31
C LYS A 219 11.55 2.47 -1.67
N ALA A 220 12.44 1.80 -0.92
CA ALA A 220 12.07 0.60 -0.15
C ALA A 220 10.85 0.81 0.77
N THR A 221 10.73 1.99 1.39
CA THR A 221 9.57 2.33 2.24
C THR A 221 8.29 2.57 1.44
N SER A 222 8.37 2.82 0.13
CA SER A 222 7.21 2.94 -0.75
C SER A 222 6.58 1.58 -1.08
N LEU A 223 7.26 0.46 -0.82
CA LEU A 223 6.78 -0.88 -1.18
C LEU A 223 5.44 -1.22 -0.55
N GLY A 224 5.15 -0.72 0.67
CA GLY A 224 3.82 -0.87 1.27
C GLY A 224 2.72 -0.31 0.37
N PHE A 225 2.93 0.87 -0.20
CA PHE A 225 1.97 1.52 -1.11
C PHE A 225 1.89 0.80 -2.45
N VAL A 226 3.04 0.41 -3.01
CA VAL A 226 3.15 -0.29 -4.31
C VAL A 226 2.37 -1.61 -4.31
N VAL A 227 2.42 -2.39 -3.22
CA VAL A 227 1.74 -3.70 -3.17
C VAL A 227 0.24 -3.63 -2.91
N ASP A 228 -0.31 -2.48 -2.52
CA ASP A 228 -1.73 -2.34 -2.19
C ASP A 228 -2.50 -1.44 -3.17
N CYS A 229 -1.82 -0.63 -3.98
CA CYS A 229 -2.47 0.31 -4.87
C CYS A 229 -3.22 -0.33 -6.05
N THR A 230 -2.93 -1.60 -6.38
CA THR A 230 -3.57 -2.37 -7.47
C THR A 230 -4.52 -3.46 -6.99
N ALA A 231 -4.65 -3.69 -5.68
CA ALA A 231 -5.50 -4.75 -5.12
C ALA A 231 -6.96 -4.66 -5.61
N ALA A 232 -7.50 -3.44 -5.69
CA ALA A 232 -8.84 -3.17 -6.19
C ALA A 232 -8.99 -3.41 -7.70
N PHE A 233 -7.90 -3.49 -8.47
CA PHE A 233 -8.01 -3.57 -9.93
C PHE A 233 -8.52 -4.93 -10.40
N ILE A 234 -8.23 -6.01 -9.66
CA ILE A 234 -8.70 -7.36 -10.03
C ILE A 234 -10.23 -7.46 -10.06
N PRO A 235 -10.97 -7.13 -8.99
CA PRO A 235 -12.43 -7.08 -9.08
C PRO A 235 -12.92 -6.05 -10.11
N GLU A 236 -12.22 -4.91 -10.26
CA GLU A 236 -12.59 -3.88 -11.24
C GLU A 236 -12.38 -4.32 -12.71
N LEU A 237 -11.53 -5.31 -13.00
CA LEU A 237 -11.39 -5.87 -14.36
C LEU A 237 -12.68 -6.58 -14.83
N HIS A 238 -13.46 -7.13 -13.89
CA HIS A 238 -14.77 -7.70 -14.18
C HIS A 238 -15.85 -6.64 -14.42
N ARG A 239 -15.57 -5.36 -14.18
CA ARG A 239 -16.55 -4.30 -14.40
C ARG A 239 -16.88 -4.19 -15.89
N PRO A 240 -18.18 -4.13 -16.25
CA PRO A 240 -18.57 -3.88 -17.64
C PRO A 240 -17.91 -2.60 -18.17
N ARG A 241 -17.35 -2.64 -19.38
CA ARG A 241 -16.53 -1.55 -19.95
C ARG A 241 -17.40 -0.57 -20.75
N SER A 242 -18.31 -1.11 -21.56
CA SER A 242 -19.25 -0.34 -22.37
C SER A 242 -20.62 -0.21 -21.68
N LYS A 243 -21.51 0.62 -22.24
CA LYS A 243 -22.90 0.73 -21.76
C LYS A 243 -23.76 -0.47 -22.17
N ASP A 244 -23.31 -1.19 -23.20
CA ASP A 244 -24.00 -2.30 -23.85
C ASP A 244 -23.54 -3.64 -23.28
N ASP A 245 -22.42 -3.65 -22.52
CA ASP A 245 -21.92 -4.82 -21.81
C ASP A 245 -22.91 -5.20 -20.68
N PRO A 246 -23.27 -6.49 -20.55
CA PRO A 246 -24.20 -6.93 -19.51
C PRO A 246 -23.58 -6.77 -18.11
N PRO A 247 -24.39 -6.52 -17.07
CA PRO A 247 -23.95 -6.64 -15.69
C PRO A 247 -23.35 -8.01 -15.38
N VAL A 248 -22.40 -8.06 -14.44
CA VAL A 248 -21.80 -9.32 -13.96
C VAL A 248 -22.35 -9.67 -12.56
N ALA A 249 -21.97 -10.84 -12.04
CA ALA A 249 -22.40 -11.35 -10.73
C ALA A 249 -23.94 -11.36 -10.57
N GLY A 250 -24.65 -11.95 -11.53
CA GLY A 250 -26.11 -12.09 -11.47
C GLY A 250 -26.89 -10.77 -11.54
N GLY A 251 -26.25 -9.65 -11.93
CA GLY A 251 -26.92 -8.35 -12.06
C GLY A 251 -26.45 -7.31 -11.04
N GLU A 252 -25.76 -7.72 -9.98
CA GLU A 252 -25.40 -6.85 -8.86
C GLU A 252 -24.21 -5.92 -9.20
N PHE A 253 -23.33 -6.37 -10.10
CA PHE A 253 -22.13 -5.63 -10.46
C PHE A 253 -22.26 -5.00 -11.85
N THR A 254 -22.68 -3.74 -11.85
CA THR A 254 -22.87 -2.90 -13.03
C THR A 254 -21.74 -1.89 -13.19
N ARG A 255 -21.73 -1.14 -14.30
CA ARG A 255 -20.85 0.04 -14.47
C ARG A 255 -20.98 1.10 -13.37
N LYS A 256 -22.12 1.15 -12.68
CA LYS A 256 -22.44 2.17 -11.68
C LYS A 256 -22.30 1.66 -10.24
N THR A 257 -22.13 0.35 -10.03
CA THR A 257 -22.01 -0.24 -8.69
C THR A 257 -20.77 0.33 -8.01
N ALA A 258 -20.97 1.01 -6.87
CA ALA A 258 -19.91 1.62 -6.10
C ALA A 258 -19.45 0.64 -5.00
N LEU A 259 -18.18 0.23 -5.10
CA LEU A 259 -17.58 -0.76 -4.23
C LEU A 259 -16.40 -0.17 -3.47
N TRP A 260 -16.12 -0.75 -2.32
CA TRP A 260 -14.91 -0.53 -1.54
C TRP A 260 -14.29 -1.87 -1.19
N TYR A 261 -12.96 -1.89 -1.17
CA TYR A 261 -12.16 -3.11 -1.07
C TYR A 261 -11.29 -3.12 0.20
N PRO A 262 -11.87 -3.19 1.42
CA PRO A 262 -11.07 -3.16 2.63
C PRO A 262 -10.17 -4.41 2.74
N THR A 263 -8.88 -4.16 2.87
CA THR A 263 -7.88 -5.15 3.27
C THR A 263 -8.05 -5.48 4.75
N LEU A 264 -8.10 -6.77 5.08
CA LEU A 264 -8.13 -7.28 6.46
C LEU A 264 -6.72 -7.57 6.96
N ALA A 265 -5.93 -8.26 6.13
CA ALA A 265 -4.53 -8.59 6.39
C ALA A 265 -3.71 -8.45 5.12
N MET A 266 -2.45 -8.04 5.25
CA MET A 266 -1.49 -7.89 4.16
C MET A 266 -0.11 -8.32 4.64
N ASN A 267 0.65 -9.06 3.83
CA ASN A 267 2.07 -9.26 4.08
C ASN A 267 2.94 -8.55 3.03
N LEU A 268 4.24 -8.47 3.27
CA LEU A 268 5.24 -8.04 2.31
C LEU A 268 6.47 -8.89 2.53
N GLU A 269 7.05 -9.42 1.47
CA GLU A 269 8.34 -10.11 1.49
C GLU A 269 9.28 -9.42 0.50
N VAL A 270 10.35 -8.81 1.01
CA VAL A 270 11.34 -8.13 0.17
C VAL A 270 12.45 -9.12 -0.18
N LYS A 271 12.70 -9.31 -1.47
CA LYS A 271 13.71 -10.22 -2.02
C LYS A 271 14.98 -9.49 -2.43
N LYS A 272 14.85 -8.22 -2.83
CA LYS A 272 15.95 -7.37 -3.29
C LYS A 272 15.79 -5.96 -2.71
N ALA A 273 16.89 -5.40 -2.22
CA ALA A 273 16.92 -3.99 -1.84
C ALA A 273 16.80 -3.09 -3.07
N LEU A 274 15.94 -2.08 -3.00
CA LEU A 274 15.92 -1.00 -3.99
C LEU A 274 17.13 -0.07 -3.79
N PRO A 275 17.60 0.62 -4.85
CA PRO A 275 18.63 1.65 -4.73
C PRO A 275 18.26 2.72 -3.68
N ALA A 276 19.26 3.34 -3.06
CA ALA A 276 19.03 4.33 -2.00
C ALA A 276 18.31 5.58 -2.54
N GLU A 277 18.64 5.97 -3.77
CA GLU A 277 17.98 7.00 -4.56
C GLU A 277 16.56 6.62 -5.01
N GLY A 278 16.21 5.33 -4.93
CA GLY A 278 14.94 4.75 -5.37
C GLY A 278 14.92 4.32 -6.83
N GLU A 279 13.88 3.60 -7.21
CA GLU A 279 13.62 3.12 -8.57
C GLU A 279 12.43 3.87 -9.16
N ARG A 280 12.56 4.41 -10.37
CA ARG A 280 11.49 5.16 -11.02
C ARG A 280 10.38 4.23 -11.50
N TRP A 281 10.73 3.02 -11.94
CA TRP A 281 9.83 2.10 -12.61
C TRP A 281 9.78 0.75 -11.90
N LEU A 282 8.59 0.39 -11.44
CA LEU A 282 8.31 -0.97 -10.97
C LEU A 282 7.27 -1.60 -11.87
N PHE A 283 7.46 -2.89 -12.14
CA PHE A 283 6.45 -3.74 -12.75
C PHE A 283 5.73 -4.52 -11.66
N VAL A 284 4.41 -4.58 -11.73
CA VAL A 284 3.60 -5.40 -10.83
C VAL A 284 2.70 -6.33 -11.60
N ARG A 285 2.65 -7.59 -11.15
CA ARG A 285 1.54 -8.49 -11.43
C ARG A 285 0.68 -8.56 -10.19
N THR A 286 -0.59 -8.19 -10.30
CA THR A 286 -1.60 -8.43 -9.27
C THR A 286 -2.47 -9.59 -9.71
N SER A 287 -2.86 -10.49 -8.81
CA SER A 287 -3.69 -11.65 -9.13
C SER A 287 -4.66 -11.99 -8.01
N ALA A 288 -5.79 -12.64 -8.31
CA ALA A 288 -6.68 -13.27 -7.33
C ALA A 288 -7.03 -14.69 -7.76
N LYS A 289 -6.96 -15.65 -6.84
CA LYS A 289 -7.30 -17.06 -7.10
C LYS A 289 -8.80 -17.27 -6.97
N GLN A 290 -9.45 -16.58 -6.04
CA GLN A 290 -10.88 -16.68 -5.85
C GLN A 290 -11.49 -15.37 -5.31
N ILE A 291 -12.56 -14.93 -5.95
CA ILE A 291 -13.49 -13.93 -5.41
C ILE A 291 -14.80 -14.66 -5.13
N TYR A 292 -15.15 -14.82 -3.86
CA TYR A 292 -16.34 -15.57 -3.46
C TYR A 292 -17.00 -14.98 -2.22
N ASN A 293 -18.32 -14.79 -2.28
CA ASN A 293 -19.12 -14.22 -1.20
C ASN A 293 -18.53 -12.93 -0.60
N GLY A 294 -18.03 -12.04 -1.47
CA GLY A 294 -17.48 -10.76 -1.06
C GLY A 294 -16.14 -10.83 -0.35
N ARG A 295 -15.43 -11.96 -0.38
CA ARG A 295 -14.04 -12.10 0.08
C ARG A 295 -13.15 -12.52 -1.08
N PHE A 296 -11.93 -12.02 -1.10
CA PHE A 296 -10.95 -12.39 -2.11
C PHE A 296 -9.52 -12.31 -1.59
N ASP A 297 -8.66 -13.11 -2.22
CA ASP A 297 -7.22 -12.99 -2.09
C ASP A 297 -6.66 -12.01 -3.11
N VAL A 298 -5.51 -11.41 -2.77
CA VAL A 298 -4.71 -10.63 -3.71
C VAL A 298 -3.28 -11.10 -3.57
N GLU A 299 -2.66 -11.53 -4.65
CA GLU A 299 -1.22 -11.72 -4.74
C GLU A 299 -0.62 -10.60 -5.57
N VAL A 300 0.48 -10.01 -5.10
CA VAL A 300 1.25 -9.03 -5.85
C VAL A 300 2.70 -9.46 -5.95
N ILE A 301 3.22 -9.45 -7.17
CA ILE A 301 4.62 -9.73 -7.48
C ILE A 301 5.21 -8.46 -8.08
N VAL A 302 6.29 -7.98 -7.49
CA VAL A 302 6.95 -6.73 -7.87
C VAL A 302 8.31 -7.02 -8.48
N PHE A 303 8.58 -6.45 -9.65
CA PHE A 303 9.86 -6.47 -10.31
C PHE A 303 10.38 -5.05 -10.53
N ASP A 304 11.69 -4.88 -10.56
CA ASP A 304 12.28 -3.62 -10.99
C ASP A 304 12.39 -3.52 -12.52
N ARG A 305 12.95 -2.40 -12.99
CA ARG A 305 13.18 -2.15 -14.41
C ARG A 305 14.09 -3.19 -15.08
N ALA A 306 15.03 -3.78 -14.35
CA ALA A 306 15.94 -4.79 -14.86
C ALA A 306 15.28 -6.18 -14.99
N GLY A 307 14.09 -6.35 -14.39
CA GLY A 307 13.36 -7.62 -14.37
C GLY A 307 13.74 -8.51 -13.18
N ASP A 308 14.42 -7.95 -12.18
CA ASP A 308 14.73 -8.67 -10.95
C ASP A 308 13.52 -8.67 -10.01
N LEU A 309 13.28 -9.79 -9.33
CA LEU A 309 12.23 -9.90 -8.33
C LEU A 309 12.57 -9.03 -7.12
N VAL A 310 11.73 -8.03 -6.85
CA VAL A 310 11.91 -7.08 -5.74
C VAL A 310 11.14 -7.52 -4.52
N ALA A 311 9.85 -7.81 -4.68
CA ALA A 311 8.98 -8.13 -3.55
C ALA A 311 7.80 -9.03 -3.93
N LEU A 312 7.26 -9.71 -2.93
CA LEU A 312 6.01 -10.46 -2.98
C LEU A 312 5.05 -9.91 -1.91
N SER A 313 3.76 -10.00 -2.16
CA SER A 313 2.70 -9.66 -1.20
C SER A 313 1.47 -10.54 -1.42
N HIS A 314 0.75 -10.80 -0.35
CA HIS A 314 -0.51 -11.53 -0.29
C HIS A 314 -1.46 -10.87 0.70
N HIS A 315 -2.69 -10.61 0.27
CA HIS A 315 -3.71 -9.93 1.05
C HIS A 315 -4.91 -10.84 1.26
N VAL A 316 -5.61 -10.62 2.37
CA VAL A 316 -7.00 -11.03 2.54
C VAL A 316 -7.85 -9.78 2.49
N ALA A 317 -8.73 -9.67 1.52
CA ALA A 317 -9.56 -8.48 1.30
C ALA A 317 -11.04 -8.82 1.18
N MET A 318 -11.87 -7.81 1.39
CA MET A 318 -13.32 -7.88 1.23
C MET A 318 -13.76 -7.01 0.07
N LEU A 319 -14.85 -7.38 -0.58
CA LEU A 319 -15.57 -6.59 -1.56
C LEU A 319 -16.91 -6.23 -0.96
N VAL A 320 -17.12 -4.94 -0.68
CA VAL A 320 -18.32 -4.42 0.00
C VAL A 320 -18.85 -3.17 -0.69
N ASN A 321 -20.10 -2.79 -0.40
CA ASN A 321 -20.66 -1.52 -0.86
C ASN A 321 -19.85 -0.33 -0.31
N SER A 322 -19.57 0.66 -1.16
CA SER A 322 -18.81 1.86 -0.80
C SER A 322 -19.42 2.69 0.33
N GLU A 323 -20.71 2.57 0.62
CA GLU A 323 -21.33 3.23 1.78
C GLU A 323 -20.63 2.89 3.09
N LYS A 324 -20.05 1.68 3.20
CA LYS A 324 -19.25 1.31 4.37
C LYS A 324 -18.00 2.18 4.51
N ASN A 325 -17.40 2.66 3.41
CA ASN A 325 -16.22 3.54 3.43
C ASN A 325 -16.56 4.91 4.03
N THR A 326 -17.71 5.48 3.66
CA THR A 326 -18.15 6.83 4.05
C THR A 326 -19.09 6.84 5.25
N ALA A 327 -19.44 5.68 5.80
CA ALA A 327 -20.31 5.56 6.96
C ALA A 327 -19.75 6.39 8.13
N LYS A 328 -20.61 7.24 8.71
CA LYS A 328 -20.25 8.11 9.84
C LYS A 328 -19.59 7.29 10.94
N ARG A 329 -18.36 7.63 11.28
CA ARG A 329 -17.69 7.16 12.48
C ARG A 329 -17.88 8.22 13.57
N ALA A 330 -17.92 7.79 14.83
CA ALA A 330 -17.80 8.72 15.95
C ALA A 330 -16.54 9.59 15.71
N PRO A 331 -16.62 10.92 15.87
CA PRO A 331 -15.46 11.79 15.73
C PRO A 331 -14.38 11.31 16.69
N LEU A 332 -13.23 10.92 16.16
CA LEU A 332 -12.05 10.67 16.96
C LEU A 332 -11.51 12.04 17.39
N ALA A 333 -11.49 12.33 18.70
CA ALA A 333 -10.92 13.58 19.20
C ALA A 333 -9.46 13.69 18.71
N GLY A 334 -9.15 14.79 18.03
CA GLY A 334 -7.87 14.96 17.32
C GLY A 334 -6.93 15.91 18.05
N ILE A 335 -5.63 15.58 18.01
CA ILE A 335 -4.53 16.48 18.35
C ILE A 335 -3.86 16.89 17.05
N THR A 336 -3.71 18.18 16.75
CA THR A 336 -2.85 18.55 15.61
C THR A 336 -1.39 18.55 16.05
N TYR A 337 -0.60 17.59 15.58
CA TYR A 337 0.86 17.71 15.65
C TYR A 337 1.31 18.64 14.53
N LYS A 338 2.10 19.67 14.84
CA LYS A 338 2.87 20.38 13.81
C LYS A 338 3.92 19.38 13.30
N MET A 339 3.79 19.00 12.04
CA MET A 339 4.75 18.15 11.33
C MET A 339 6.00 18.95 11.00
#